data_AF-A0AAV7BA71-F1
#
_entry.id   AF-A0AAV7BA71-F1
#
_cell.length_a   1.000
_cell.length_b   1.000
_cell.length_c   1.000
_cell.angle_alpha   90.00
_cell.angle_beta   90.00
_cell.angle_gamma   90.00
#
_symmetry.space_group_name_H-M   'P 1'
#
loop_
_entity.id
_entity.type
_entity.pdbx_description
1 polymer ?
#
loop_
_entity_poly.entity_id
_entity_poly.type
_entity_poly.pdbx_seq_one_letter_code
_entity_poly.pdbx_strand_id
1 'polypeptide(L)'
;MLLARPALSRVVSRIVTGGCMSPPHPGVRLRTAMADGMDQRMVWVDLEGPNLIIKQPDELLDSMSNWCKEHHGKSGLTQAVRDSKISLAQAEYEFLSFIRKHTPPGVCPLAGNSVHVDKQFLNKYMPQFMRHLHYRIIDVSTVKELCRRWYPVEYECAPKKAASHRALDDIRESIKELQFYRQSIFKKATDEKR
;
A
#
# COMPACT_ATOMS: atom_id res chain seq x y z
N MET A 1 -10.21 -6.72 19.87
CA MET A 1 -10.23 -5.28 19.54
C MET A 1 -9.38 -4.90 18.29
N LEU A 2 -9.14 -5.84 17.36
CA LEU A 2 -8.26 -5.66 16.17
C LEU A 2 -8.95 -5.99 14.83
N LEU A 3 -10.28 -6.21 14.87
CA LEU A 3 -11.08 -6.60 13.70
C LEU A 3 -11.81 -5.40 13.05
N ALA A 4 -11.64 -4.20 13.61
CA ALA A 4 -12.36 -2.98 13.22
C ALA A 4 -11.44 -1.94 12.56
N ARG A 5 -10.36 -2.37 11.89
CA ARG A 5 -9.69 -1.51 10.91
C ARG A 5 -9.85 -2.16 9.55
N PRO A 6 -10.15 -1.39 8.49
CA PRO A 6 -10.27 -1.90 7.14
C PRO A 6 -8.88 -2.21 6.59
N ALA A 7 -8.13 -3.07 7.27
CA ALA A 7 -6.85 -3.57 6.79
C ALA A 7 -7.04 -4.28 5.45
N LEU A 8 -8.20 -4.91 5.24
CA LEU A 8 -8.46 -5.66 4.01
C LEU A 8 -8.78 -4.80 2.79
N SER A 9 -9.34 -3.60 2.95
CA SER A 9 -9.46 -2.68 1.81
C SER A 9 -8.14 -1.97 1.50
N ARG A 10 -7.26 -1.83 2.50
CA ARG A 10 -6.02 -1.04 2.41
C ARG A 10 -4.81 -1.79 1.87
N VAL A 11 -4.84 -3.11 1.80
CA VAL A 11 -3.59 -3.87 1.68
C VAL A 11 -3.04 -4.01 0.26
N VAL A 12 -3.85 -3.99 -0.79
CA VAL A 12 -3.30 -4.29 -2.13
C VAL A 12 -3.72 -3.26 -3.13
N SER A 13 -2.99 -2.16 -3.16
CA SER A 13 -2.77 -1.57 -4.47
C SER A 13 -1.34 -1.19 -4.78
N ARG A 14 -0.39 -1.17 -3.84
CA ARG A 14 0.99 -0.77 -4.18
C ARG A 14 2.06 -1.52 -3.39
N ILE A 15 2.45 -2.69 -3.91
CA ILE A 15 3.80 -3.19 -3.69
C ILE A 15 4.73 -2.17 -4.33
N VAL A 16 5.69 -1.64 -3.57
CA VAL A 16 6.80 -0.91 -4.17
C VAL A 16 7.64 -1.92 -4.91
N THR A 17 7.45 -1.98 -6.23
CA THR A 17 8.28 -2.73 -7.16
C THR A 17 9.48 -1.90 -7.57
N GLY A 18 10.23 -1.40 -6.58
CA GLY A 18 11.55 -0.84 -6.84
C GLY A 18 12.44 -1.92 -7.44
N GLY A 19 12.74 -1.84 -8.74
CA GLY A 19 13.71 -2.68 -9.44
C GLY A 19 13.34 -4.15 -9.68
N CYS A 20 12.09 -4.57 -9.41
CA CYS A 20 11.77 -6.02 -9.35
C CYS A 20 10.79 -6.50 -10.42
N MET A 21 10.36 -5.70 -11.38
CA MET A 21 9.42 -6.17 -12.41
C MET A 21 10.14 -6.94 -13.53
N SER A 22 9.65 -8.14 -13.86
CA SER A 22 9.93 -8.80 -15.13
C SER A 22 9.31 -8.00 -16.30
N PRO A 23 9.84 -8.09 -17.54
CA PRO A 23 9.33 -7.31 -18.67
C PRO A 23 7.82 -7.54 -18.88
N PRO A 24 7.05 -6.50 -19.23
CA PRO A 24 5.58 -6.61 -19.30
C PRO A 24 5.10 -7.39 -20.53
N HIS A 25 3.88 -7.92 -20.43
CA HIS A 25 3.09 -8.38 -21.58
C HIS A 25 2.80 -7.22 -22.56
N PRO A 26 2.68 -7.50 -23.88
CA PRO A 26 2.46 -6.47 -24.89
C PRO A 26 1.10 -5.79 -24.68
N GLY A 27 1.13 -4.49 -24.37
CA GLY A 27 -0.08 -3.68 -24.15
C GLY A 27 0.06 -2.59 -23.08
N VAL A 28 1.08 -2.68 -22.22
CA VAL A 28 1.40 -1.65 -21.22
C VAL A 28 2.40 -0.66 -21.82
N ARG A 29 1.99 0.60 -22.03
CA ARG A 29 2.92 1.68 -22.40
C ARG A 29 3.84 1.97 -21.22
N LEU A 30 5.08 1.48 -21.29
CA LEU A 30 6.17 1.83 -20.36
C LEU A 30 7.03 2.96 -20.93
N ARG A 31 7.33 3.96 -20.09
CA ARG A 31 8.64 4.64 -20.14
C ARG A 31 9.51 3.94 -19.09
N THR A 32 10.38 3.07 -19.57
CA THR A 32 11.20 2.11 -18.80
C THR A 32 12.28 2.75 -17.93
N ALA A 33 12.62 2.08 -16.83
CA ALA A 33 14.00 1.75 -16.49
C ALA A 33 14.05 0.27 -16.09
N MET A 34 14.95 -0.50 -16.71
CA MET A 34 15.20 -1.91 -16.41
C MET A 34 16.22 -2.00 -15.27
N ALA A 35 16.06 -2.97 -14.37
CA ALA A 35 17.13 -3.39 -13.49
C ALA A 35 18.04 -4.35 -14.27
N ASP A 36 19.05 -3.79 -14.94
CA ASP A 36 20.18 -4.57 -15.42
C ASP A 36 21.21 -4.63 -14.29
N GLY A 37 21.12 -5.64 -13.43
CA GLY A 37 22.13 -6.08 -12.44
C GLY A 37 22.65 -5.11 -11.35
N MET A 38 22.53 -3.78 -11.51
CA MET A 38 23.22 -2.78 -10.67
C MET A 38 22.36 -1.54 -10.36
N ASP A 39 21.21 -1.35 -11.01
CA ASP A 39 20.37 -0.16 -10.81
C ASP A 39 19.12 -0.47 -9.96
N GLN A 40 19.20 -0.21 -8.66
CA GLN A 40 18.10 -0.35 -7.69
C GLN A 40 17.19 0.89 -7.62
N ARG A 41 17.13 1.71 -8.67
CA ARG A 41 16.28 2.91 -8.66
C ARG A 41 14.80 2.53 -8.50
N MET A 42 14.17 3.10 -7.47
CA MET A 42 12.72 3.03 -7.31
C MET A 42 12.04 3.81 -8.45
N VAL A 43 11.39 3.06 -9.33
CA VAL A 43 10.47 3.55 -10.36
C VAL A 43 9.04 3.33 -9.87
N TRP A 44 8.21 4.34 -9.99
CA TRP A 44 6.78 4.24 -9.71
C TRP A 44 6.07 3.70 -10.94
N VAL A 45 5.36 2.60 -10.80
CA VAL A 45 4.45 2.10 -11.82
C VAL A 45 3.04 2.14 -11.23
N ASP A 46 2.15 2.86 -11.89
CA ASP A 46 0.73 2.86 -11.55
C ASP A 46 0.10 1.56 -12.06
N LEU A 47 0.14 0.53 -11.21
CA LEU A 47 -0.65 -0.69 -11.38
C LEU A 47 -1.85 -0.60 -10.44
N GLU A 48 -3.05 -0.78 -10.99
CA GLU A 48 -4.26 -0.88 -10.18
C GLU A 48 -4.55 -2.36 -9.90
N GLY A 49 -4.41 -2.74 -8.64
CA GLY A 49 -4.76 -4.07 -8.15
C GLY A 49 -6.27 -4.22 -7.89
N PRO A 50 -6.73 -5.42 -7.51
CA PRO A 50 -8.12 -5.65 -7.13
C PRO A 50 -8.56 -4.70 -6.01
N ASN A 51 -9.78 -4.17 -6.08
CA ASN A 51 -10.37 -3.38 -5.00
C ASN A 51 -11.56 -4.14 -4.43
N LEU A 52 -11.30 -4.96 -3.40
CA LEU A 52 -12.24 -5.95 -2.89
C LEU A 52 -12.77 -5.52 -1.52
N ILE A 53 -14.07 -5.73 -1.33
CA ILE A 53 -14.72 -5.60 -0.01
C ILE A 53 -14.98 -7.01 0.47
N ILE A 54 -14.47 -7.37 1.65
CA ILE A 54 -14.54 -8.73 2.17
C ILE A 54 -15.72 -8.85 3.12
N LYS A 55 -16.56 -9.87 2.91
CA LYS A 55 -17.70 -10.17 3.77
C LYS A 55 -17.23 -10.46 5.19
N GLN A 56 -17.92 -9.88 6.17
CA GLN A 56 -17.76 -10.18 7.59
C GLN A 56 -19.12 -10.50 8.21
N PRO A 57 -19.15 -11.32 9.28
CA PRO A 57 -20.37 -11.56 10.07
C PRO A 57 -20.89 -10.27 10.72
N ASP A 58 -22.20 -10.17 10.89
CA ASP A 58 -22.82 -8.98 11.47
C ASP A 58 -22.43 -8.79 12.94
N GLU A 59 -22.22 -9.88 13.69
CA GLU A 59 -21.78 -9.82 15.08
C GLU A 59 -20.44 -9.09 15.21
N LEU A 60 -19.56 -9.27 14.22
CA LEU A 60 -18.26 -8.61 14.17
C LEU A 60 -18.40 -7.12 13.88
N LEU A 61 -19.27 -6.75 12.93
CA LEU A 61 -19.57 -5.35 12.60
C LEU A 61 -20.21 -4.63 13.80
N ASP A 62 -21.08 -5.31 14.52
CA ASP A 62 -21.77 -4.77 15.69
C ASP A 62 -20.86 -4.71 16.92
N SER A 63 -19.78 -5.48 16.97
CA SER A 63 -18.75 -5.40 18.02
C SER A 63 -17.70 -4.30 17.80
N MET A 64 -17.74 -3.59 16.66
CA MET A 64 -16.81 -2.50 16.37
C MET A 64 -16.95 -1.33 17.35
N SER A 65 -15.86 -0.56 17.56
CA SER A 65 -15.92 0.65 18.39
C SER A 65 -16.83 1.72 17.77
N ASN A 66 -17.33 2.64 18.60
CA ASN A 66 -18.23 3.71 18.16
C ASN A 66 -17.64 4.53 17.00
N TRP A 67 -16.34 4.86 17.07
CA TRP A 67 -15.65 5.56 16.00
C TRP A 67 -15.68 4.78 14.68
N CYS A 68 -15.44 3.46 14.73
CA CYS A 68 -15.46 2.62 13.53
C CYS A 68 -16.87 2.51 12.94
N LYS A 69 -17.88 2.33 13.79
CA LYS A 69 -19.29 2.26 13.37
C LYS A 69 -19.73 3.54 12.67
N GLU A 70 -19.44 4.69 13.28
CA GLU A 70 -19.79 6.00 12.72
C GLU A 70 -19.07 6.23 11.38
N HIS A 71 -17.76 6.01 11.36
CA HIS A 71 -16.92 6.31 10.20
C HIS A 71 -17.21 5.38 9.01
N HIS A 72 -17.31 4.08 9.26
CA HIS A 72 -17.64 3.09 8.22
C HIS A 72 -19.09 3.17 7.78
N GLY A 73 -20.01 3.55 8.68
CA GLY A 73 -21.39 3.88 8.34
C GLY A 73 -21.48 5.06 7.37
N LYS A 74 -20.86 6.20 7.71
CA LYS A 74 -20.82 7.41 6.85
C LYS A 74 -20.20 7.15 5.47
N SER A 75 -19.16 6.33 5.41
CA SER A 75 -18.50 5.99 4.14
C SER A 75 -19.28 5.00 3.26
N GLY A 76 -20.34 4.36 3.78
CA GLY A 76 -21.05 3.26 3.13
C GLY A 76 -20.35 1.90 3.21
N LEU A 77 -19.15 1.83 3.80
CA LEU A 77 -18.36 0.60 3.89
C LEU A 77 -19.08 -0.51 4.69
N THR A 78 -19.75 -0.17 5.78
CA THR A 78 -20.47 -1.17 6.59
C THR A 78 -21.52 -1.90 5.77
N GLN A 79 -22.31 -1.17 4.97
CA GLN A 79 -23.33 -1.78 4.12
C GLN A 79 -22.69 -2.60 3.00
N ALA A 80 -21.64 -2.07 2.36
CA ALA A 80 -20.93 -2.78 1.31
C ALA A 80 -20.27 -4.09 1.82
N VAL A 81 -19.83 -4.14 3.08
CA VAL A 81 -19.34 -5.39 3.72
C VAL A 81 -20.47 -6.39 3.92
N ARG A 82 -21.67 -5.94 4.29
CA ARG A 82 -22.85 -6.81 4.40
C ARG A 82 -23.27 -7.38 3.05
N ASP A 83 -23.20 -6.57 2.00
CA ASP A 83 -23.61 -6.96 0.64
C ASP A 83 -22.54 -7.77 -0.10
N SER A 84 -21.30 -7.77 0.41
CA SER A 84 -20.20 -8.51 -0.20
C SER A 84 -20.43 -10.02 -0.16
N LYS A 85 -19.99 -10.70 -1.23
CA LYS A 85 -19.94 -12.16 -1.34
C LYS A 85 -18.51 -12.70 -1.35
N ILE A 86 -17.52 -11.82 -1.18
CA ILE A 86 -16.10 -12.18 -1.27
C ILE A 86 -15.63 -12.65 0.10
N SER A 87 -15.21 -13.91 0.18
CA SER A 87 -14.57 -14.46 1.37
C SER A 87 -13.12 -13.99 1.50
N LEU A 88 -12.57 -14.11 2.71
CA LEU A 88 -11.17 -13.79 2.98
C LEU A 88 -10.20 -14.61 2.10
N ALA A 89 -10.49 -15.90 1.91
CA ALA A 89 -9.66 -16.80 1.10
C ALA A 89 -9.69 -16.43 -0.40
N GLN A 90 -10.86 -16.05 -0.92
CA GLN A 90 -10.97 -15.57 -2.30
C GLN A 90 -10.18 -14.28 -2.50
N ALA A 91 -10.31 -13.33 -1.57
CA ALA A 91 -9.54 -12.10 -1.64
C ALA A 91 -8.02 -12.35 -1.57
N GLU A 92 -7.56 -13.24 -0.68
CA GLU A 92 -6.14 -13.61 -0.61
C GLU A 92 -5.66 -14.19 -1.95
N TYR A 93 -6.44 -15.09 -2.54
CA TYR A 93 -6.12 -15.70 -3.83
C TYR A 93 -6.05 -14.69 -4.97
N GLU A 94 -7.03 -13.78 -5.07
CA GLU A 94 -7.05 -12.74 -6.09
C GLU A 94 -5.85 -11.80 -5.97
N PHE A 95 -5.55 -11.38 -4.74
CA PHE A 95 -4.38 -10.55 -4.47
C PHE A 95 -3.07 -11.27 -4.77
N LEU A 96 -2.91 -12.51 -4.30
CA LEU A 96 -1.72 -13.30 -4.58
C LEU A 96 -1.52 -13.53 -6.08
N SER A 97 -2.60 -13.84 -6.80
CA SER A 97 -2.59 -14.06 -8.25
C SER A 97 -2.20 -12.79 -9.01
N PHE A 98 -2.68 -11.63 -8.55
CA PHE A 98 -2.27 -10.34 -9.11
C PHE A 98 -0.78 -10.10 -8.90
N ILE A 99 -0.28 -10.19 -7.66
CA ILE A 99 1.11 -9.82 -7.37
C ILE A 99 2.13 -10.78 -7.98
N ARG A 100 1.79 -12.06 -8.16
CA ARG A 100 2.63 -13.04 -8.85
C ARG A 100 2.92 -12.69 -10.30
N LYS A 101 2.00 -12.00 -10.98
CA LYS A 101 2.19 -11.54 -12.36
C LYS A 101 3.12 -10.34 -12.46
N HIS A 102 3.30 -9.62 -11.36
CA HIS A 102 4.00 -8.33 -11.34
C HIS A 102 5.29 -8.33 -10.52
N THR A 103 5.52 -9.35 -9.69
CA THR A 103 6.62 -9.34 -8.72
C THR A 103 7.23 -10.72 -8.55
N PRO A 104 8.57 -10.84 -8.51
CA PRO A 104 9.24 -12.06 -8.14
C PRO A 104 9.00 -12.36 -6.65
N PRO A 105 8.89 -13.64 -6.29
CA PRO A 105 8.65 -14.05 -4.92
C PRO A 105 9.81 -13.63 -4.01
N GLY A 106 9.48 -13.04 -2.87
CA GLY A 106 10.41 -12.72 -1.79
C GLY A 106 11.25 -11.47 -1.97
N VAL A 107 11.09 -10.71 -3.06
CA VAL A 107 11.97 -9.54 -3.33
C VAL A 107 11.32 -8.21 -2.96
N CYS A 108 10.04 -8.02 -3.29
CA CYS A 108 9.40 -6.73 -3.12
C CYS A 108 8.86 -6.52 -1.68
N PRO A 109 9.16 -5.40 -1.01
CA PRO A 109 8.61 -5.08 0.30
C PRO A 109 7.18 -4.52 0.22
N LEU A 110 6.44 -4.67 1.32
CA LEU A 110 5.15 -3.97 1.49
C LEU A 110 5.40 -2.48 1.77
N ALA A 111 4.60 -1.58 1.19
CA ALA A 111 4.80 -0.14 1.29
C ALA A 111 3.49 0.62 1.59
N GLY A 112 3.60 1.70 2.35
CA GLY A 112 2.47 2.56 2.69
C GLY A 112 2.72 3.39 3.94
N ASN A 113 1.74 4.20 4.35
CA ASN A 113 1.80 4.91 5.63
C ASN A 113 1.39 4.01 6.78
N SER A 114 2.24 3.92 7.81
CA SER A 114 1.99 3.12 9.01
C SER A 114 1.70 1.65 8.67
N VAL A 115 2.32 1.17 7.59
CA VAL A 115 2.01 -0.11 6.94
C VAL A 115 2.40 -1.32 7.79
N HIS A 116 3.17 -1.11 8.87
CA HIS A 116 3.42 -2.14 9.87
C HIS A 116 2.13 -2.66 10.51
N VAL A 117 1.10 -1.81 10.68
CA VAL A 117 -0.21 -2.23 11.20
C VAL A 117 -0.92 -3.15 10.21
N ASP A 118 -0.92 -2.78 8.93
CA ASP A 118 -1.49 -3.60 7.86
C ASP A 118 -0.77 -4.94 7.75
N LYS A 119 0.58 -4.92 7.81
CA LYS A 119 1.40 -6.13 7.80
C LYS A 119 1.05 -7.10 8.93
N GLN A 120 0.82 -6.61 10.15
CA GLN A 120 0.42 -7.47 11.27
C GLN A 120 -0.89 -8.21 10.97
N PHE A 121 -1.85 -7.51 10.35
CA PHE A 121 -3.11 -8.10 9.95
C PHE A 121 -2.89 -9.17 8.86
N LEU A 122 -2.10 -8.87 7.83
CA LEU A 122 -1.84 -9.80 6.74
C LEU A 122 -1.06 -11.04 7.12
N ASN A 123 -0.08 -10.91 8.02
CA ASN A 123 0.62 -12.07 8.53
C ASN A 123 -0.34 -13.07 9.19
N LYS A 124 -1.42 -12.58 9.79
CA LYS A 124 -2.43 -13.42 10.44
C LYS A 124 -3.48 -13.96 9.47
N TYR A 125 -4.00 -13.12 8.58
CA TYR A 125 -5.20 -13.41 7.79
C TYR A 125 -4.93 -13.71 6.31
N MET A 126 -3.75 -13.33 5.78
CA MET A 126 -3.32 -13.59 4.40
C MET A 126 -1.85 -14.05 4.35
N PRO A 127 -1.50 -15.18 4.99
CA PRO A 127 -0.12 -15.64 5.09
C PRO A 127 0.51 -16.04 3.74
N GLN A 128 -0.28 -16.55 2.78
CA GLN A 128 0.21 -16.90 1.44
C GLN A 128 0.63 -15.67 0.66
N PHE A 129 -0.17 -14.61 0.77
CA PHE A 129 0.15 -13.31 0.20
C PHE A 129 1.47 -12.76 0.79
N MET A 130 1.61 -12.79 2.12
CA MET A 130 2.82 -12.30 2.78
C MET A 130 4.07 -13.13 2.47
N ARG A 131 3.94 -14.43 2.23
CA ARG A 131 5.04 -15.32 1.79
C ARG A 131 5.62 -14.93 0.44
N HIS A 132 4.85 -14.27 -0.42
CA HIS A 132 5.32 -13.77 -1.71
C HIS A 132 6.11 -12.45 -1.57
N LEU A 133 5.93 -11.71 -0.48
CA LEU A 133 6.57 -10.42 -0.25
C LEU A 133 7.87 -10.57 0.57
N HIS A 134 8.76 -9.60 0.43
CA HIS A 134 9.94 -9.49 1.28
C HIS A 134 9.54 -9.14 2.73
N TYR A 135 10.35 -9.58 3.70
CA TYR A 135 10.06 -9.34 5.12
C TYR A 135 10.20 -7.86 5.53
N ARG A 136 10.88 -7.02 4.75
CA ARG A 136 10.99 -5.58 5.04
C ARG A 136 9.74 -4.83 4.61
N ILE A 137 9.58 -3.63 5.16
CA ILE A 137 8.53 -2.69 4.78
C ILE A 137 9.15 -1.34 4.41
N ILE A 138 8.46 -0.59 3.56
CA ILE A 138 8.73 0.82 3.28
C ILE A 138 7.60 1.62 3.93
N ASP A 139 7.85 2.09 5.16
CA ASP A 139 6.88 2.87 5.92
C ASP A 139 7.09 4.37 5.68
N VAL A 140 6.16 4.99 4.95
CA VAL A 140 6.19 6.43 4.63
C VAL A 140 6.09 7.27 5.91
N SER A 141 5.40 6.76 6.93
CA SER A 141 5.25 7.45 8.22
C SER A 141 6.58 7.52 8.98
N THR A 142 7.51 6.58 8.75
CA THR A 142 8.88 6.69 9.29
C THR A 142 9.58 7.92 8.72
N VAL A 143 9.55 8.08 7.39
CA VAL A 143 10.18 9.23 6.72
C VAL A 143 9.50 10.54 7.13
N LYS A 144 8.18 10.53 7.26
CA LYS A 144 7.40 11.67 7.78
C LYS A 144 7.89 12.13 9.16
N GLU A 145 8.06 11.20 10.09
CA GLU A 145 8.49 11.53 11.45
C GLU A 145 9.94 12.02 11.51
N LEU A 146 10.81 11.53 10.62
CA LEU A 146 12.16 12.06 10.44
C LEU A 146 12.13 13.47 9.85
N CYS A 147 11.36 13.69 8.79
CA CYS A 147 11.14 15.00 8.18
C CYS A 147 10.66 16.02 9.22
N ARG A 148 9.65 15.68 10.02
CA ARG A 148 9.10 16.55 11.07
C ARG A 148 10.14 17.00 12.11
N ARG A 149 11.14 16.17 12.42
CA ARG A 149 12.16 16.47 13.45
C ARG A 149 13.41 17.11 12.89
N TRP A 150 13.84 16.68 11.71
CA TRP A 150 15.11 17.09 11.12
C TRP A 150 14.96 18.22 10.09
N TYR A 151 13.79 18.33 9.47
CA TYR A 151 13.47 19.25 8.38
C TYR A 151 12.10 19.92 8.61
N PRO A 152 11.91 20.66 9.71
CA PRO A 152 10.59 21.20 10.08
C PRO A 152 10.04 22.19 9.05
N VAL A 153 10.90 22.92 8.34
CA VAL A 153 10.48 23.88 7.29
C VAL A 153 9.91 23.14 6.09
N GLU A 154 10.61 22.11 5.60
CA GLU A 154 10.17 21.27 4.50
C GLU A 154 8.92 20.46 4.87
N TYR A 155 8.80 20.05 6.14
CA TYR A 155 7.62 19.34 6.63
C TYR A 155 6.33 20.17 6.48
N GLU A 156 6.37 21.48 6.73
CA GLU A 156 5.20 22.37 6.56
C GLU A 156 4.75 22.47 5.09
N CYS A 157 5.65 22.22 4.14
CA CYS A 157 5.35 22.18 2.71
C CYS A 157 4.82 20.82 2.23
N ALA A 158 4.75 19.81 3.11
CA ALA A 158 4.28 18.48 2.73
C ALA A 158 2.81 18.51 2.27
N PRO A 159 2.43 17.71 1.26
CA PRO A 159 1.06 17.67 0.76
C PRO A 159 0.09 17.22 1.86
N LYS A 160 -0.98 18.01 2.06
CA LYS A 160 -2.05 17.65 3.00
C LYS A 160 -2.91 16.52 2.42
N LYS A 161 -3.21 15.54 3.25
CA LYS A 161 -4.13 14.44 2.90
C LYS A 161 -5.56 14.96 2.88
N ALA A 162 -6.30 14.65 1.82
CA ALA A 162 -7.73 14.90 1.76
C ALA A 162 -8.51 13.95 2.68
N ALA A 163 -7.88 12.81 3.07
CA ALA A 163 -8.45 11.83 3.98
C ALA A 163 -9.85 11.37 3.52
N SER A 164 -9.99 10.99 2.23
CA SER A 164 -11.26 10.49 1.70
C SER A 164 -11.67 9.12 2.26
N HIS A 165 -10.77 8.49 3.05
CA HIS A 165 -10.97 7.20 3.73
C HIS A 165 -11.27 6.03 2.80
N ARG A 166 -11.02 6.21 1.49
CA ARG A 166 -11.01 5.14 0.51
C ARG A 166 -9.59 4.65 0.34
N ALA A 167 -9.42 3.33 0.30
CA ALA A 167 -8.11 2.72 0.27
C ALA A 167 -7.24 3.16 -0.92
N LEU A 168 -7.81 3.23 -2.13
CA LEU A 168 -7.06 3.66 -3.32
C LEU A 168 -6.56 5.10 -3.23
N ASP A 169 -7.37 5.99 -2.67
CA ASP A 169 -7.02 7.40 -2.51
C ASP A 169 -5.95 7.57 -1.42
N ASP A 170 -6.13 6.93 -0.26
CA ASP A 170 -5.15 6.92 0.84
C ASP A 170 -3.76 6.46 0.33
N ILE A 171 -3.74 5.48 -0.59
CA ILE A 171 -2.49 4.97 -1.18
C ILE A 171 -1.89 5.96 -2.18
N ARG A 172 -2.70 6.60 -3.04
CA ARG A 172 -2.21 7.65 -3.96
C ARG A 172 -1.62 8.82 -3.18
N GLU A 173 -2.23 9.21 -2.07
CA GLU A 173 -1.71 10.23 -1.16
C GLU A 173 -0.39 9.79 -0.52
N SER A 174 -0.29 8.53 -0.08
CA SER A 174 0.95 7.97 0.51
C SER A 174 2.13 8.04 -0.46
N ILE A 175 1.89 7.75 -1.75
CA ILE A 175 2.92 7.85 -2.80
C ILE A 175 3.35 9.29 -3.02
N LYS A 176 2.39 10.22 -3.14
CA LYS A 176 2.69 11.64 -3.32
C LYS A 176 3.50 12.19 -2.13
N GLU A 177 3.15 11.79 -0.91
CA GLU A 177 3.88 12.13 0.31
C GLU A 177 5.33 11.62 0.27
N LEU A 178 5.55 10.35 -0.11
CA LEU A 178 6.90 9.80 -0.23
C LEU A 178 7.71 10.42 -1.39
N GLN A 179 7.07 10.73 -2.52
CA GLN A 179 7.70 11.45 -3.63
C GLN A 179 8.15 12.85 -3.20
N PHE A 180 7.33 13.57 -2.45
CA PHE A 180 7.68 14.85 -1.86
C PHE A 180 8.93 14.72 -0.98
N TYR A 181 8.96 13.76 -0.04
CA TYR A 181 10.15 13.59 0.81
C TYR A 181 11.40 13.28 0.00
N ARG A 182 11.32 12.38 -1.00
CA ARG A 182 12.44 12.06 -1.90
C ARG A 182 13.00 13.31 -2.59
N GLN A 183 12.15 14.27 -2.96
CA GLN A 183 12.56 15.50 -3.65
C GLN A 183 13.10 16.57 -2.70
N SER A 184 12.53 16.66 -1.50
CA SER A 184 12.79 17.77 -0.56
C SER A 184 13.91 17.49 0.44
N ILE A 185 13.99 16.28 1.01
CA ILE A 185 14.88 16.00 2.16
C ILE A 185 15.98 14.97 1.88
N PHE A 186 15.89 14.24 0.76
CA PHE A 186 16.95 13.30 0.37
C PHE A 186 17.97 13.99 -0.54
N LYS A 187 19.24 13.58 -0.43
CA LYS A 187 20.30 14.04 -1.32
C LYS A 187 19.90 13.75 -2.77
N LYS A 188 19.95 14.76 -3.63
CA LYS A 188 19.74 14.59 -5.06
C LYS A 188 20.79 13.65 -5.62
N ALA A 189 20.36 12.68 -6.42
CA ALA A 189 21.29 11.87 -7.18
C ALA A 189 22.02 12.79 -8.15
N THR A 190 23.34 12.87 -8.06
CA THR A 190 24.17 13.50 -9.07
C THR A 190 24.16 12.59 -10.30
N ASP A 191 23.63 13.07 -11.42
CA ASP A 191 23.79 12.42 -12.74
C ASP A 191 25.22 12.60 -13.24
N GLU A 192 26.21 12.18 -12.45
CA GLU A 192 27.59 12.10 -12.93
C GLU A 192 27.77 10.76 -13.62
N LYS A 193 27.67 10.80 -14.96
CA LYS A 193 28.40 9.88 -15.82
C LYS A 193 29.86 9.92 -15.39
N ARG A 194 30.32 8.90 -14.67
CA ARG A 194 31.73 8.62 -14.46
C ARG A 194 32.08 7.30 -15.12
#